data_AF-Q3KZ73-F1
#
_entry.id   AF-Q3KZ73-F1
#
_cell.length_a   1.000
_cell.length_b   1.000
_cell.length_c   1.000
_cell.angle_alpha   90.00
_cell.angle_beta   90.00
_cell.angle_gamma   90.00
#
_symmetry.space_group_name_H-M   'P 1'
#
loop_
_entity.id
_entity.type
_entity.pdbx_description
1 polymer ?
#
loop_
_entity_poly.entity_id
_entity_poly.type
_entity_poly.pdbx_seq_one_letter_code
_entity_poly.pdbx_strand_id
1 'polypeptide(L)'
;MENIALCLCLLGELYQGDESAWQDYIKTLPSDYPTFLYMNAADIRLMKGSPVIEKIAFNYLLICRHYAYFYCRFLKGPKVLNIPNFIFCFDDYKWAVSTVMSRSNYIPHFNGRDKIMCLIPVWDMINHKSSHVTHTM
;
A
#
# COMPACT_ATOMS: atom_id res chain seq x y z
N MET A 1 -11.05 -7.17 1.88
CA MET A 1 -9.58 -7.29 1.68
C MET A 1 -8.92 -6.17 2.47
N GLU A 2 -8.30 -6.50 3.60
CA GLU A 2 -7.78 -5.53 4.58
C GLU A 2 -6.66 -4.65 4.01
N ASN A 3 -5.76 -5.25 3.22
CA ASN A 3 -4.70 -4.55 2.51
C ASN A 3 -5.25 -3.44 1.59
N ILE A 4 -6.32 -3.73 0.83
CA ILE A 4 -6.96 -2.75 -0.03
C ILE A 4 -7.59 -1.64 0.81
N ALA A 5 -8.27 -1.98 1.91
CA ALA A 5 -8.86 -0.99 2.80
C ALA A 5 -7.78 -0.06 3.38
N LEU A 6 -6.67 -0.62 3.85
CA LEU A 6 -5.54 0.15 4.37
C LEU A 6 -4.89 1.04 3.29
N CYS A 7 -4.79 0.56 2.04
CA CYS A 7 -4.33 1.40 0.91
C CYS A 7 -5.24 2.61 0.71
N LEU A 8 -6.57 2.41 0.74
CA LEU A 8 -7.54 3.49 0.57
C LEU A 8 -7.54 4.45 1.75
N CYS A 9 -7.37 3.97 2.99
CA CYS A 9 -7.18 4.82 4.16
C CYS A 9 -5.92 5.67 4.03
N LEU A 10 -4.77 5.06 3.68
CA LEU A 10 -3.51 5.77 3.48
C LEU A 10 -3.64 6.86 2.40
N LEU A 11 -4.33 6.58 1.30
CA LEU A 11 -4.61 7.57 0.26
C LEU A 11 -5.54 8.67 0.74
N GLY A 12 -6.59 8.32 1.49
CA GLY A 12 -7.51 9.31 2.08
C GLY A 12 -6.77 10.31 2.97
N GLU A 13 -5.79 9.84 3.74
CA GLU A 13 -4.93 10.70 4.55
C GLU A 13 -3.93 11.49 3.71
N LEU A 14 -3.29 10.87 2.70
CA LEU A 14 -2.40 11.56 1.77
C LEU A 14 -3.07 12.75 1.09
N TYR A 15 -4.31 12.56 0.62
CA TYR A 15 -5.05 13.59 -0.10
C TYR A 15 -5.64 14.69 0.80
N GLN A 16 -5.78 14.44 2.11
CA GLN A 16 -6.10 15.50 3.07
C GLN A 16 -4.92 16.46 3.28
N GLY A 17 -3.69 16.03 2.95
CA GLY A 17 -2.51 16.87 3.03
C GLY A 17 -2.24 17.33 4.46
N ASP A 18 -2.07 18.64 4.68
CA ASP A 18 -1.73 19.19 5.99
C ASP A 18 -2.88 19.14 7.01
N GLU A 19 -4.11 18.81 6.60
CA GLU A 19 -5.22 18.53 7.52
C GLU A 19 -5.17 17.11 8.12
N SER A 20 -4.35 16.21 7.54
CA SER A 20 -4.23 14.84 8.05
C SER A 20 -3.43 14.78 9.35
N ALA A 21 -3.97 14.08 10.35
CA ALA A 21 -3.25 13.77 11.58
C ALA A 21 -2.01 12.87 11.36
N TRP A 22 -1.92 12.20 10.21
CA TRP A 22 -0.81 11.30 9.88
C TRP A 22 0.16 11.90 8.86
N GLN A 23 0.01 13.19 8.54
CA GLN A 23 0.83 13.85 7.51
C GLN A 23 2.32 13.76 7.80
N ASP A 24 2.74 13.90 9.06
CA ASP A 24 4.16 13.79 9.43
C ASP A 24 4.72 12.40 9.15
N TYR A 25 3.96 11.34 9.45
CA TYR A 25 4.34 9.98 9.11
C TYR A 25 4.38 9.77 7.59
N ILE A 26 3.35 10.25 6.87
CA ILE A 26 3.28 10.12 5.41
C ILE A 26 4.47 10.81 4.73
N LYS A 27 4.88 11.99 5.21
CA LYS A 27 6.08 12.71 4.71
C LYS A 27 7.39 11.94 4.92
N THR A 28 7.45 11.00 5.86
CA THR A 28 8.65 10.15 6.08
C THR A 28 8.68 8.90 5.21
N LEU A 29 7.57 8.55 4.56
CA LEU A 29 7.52 7.39 3.69
C LEU A 29 8.34 7.62 2.40
N PRO A 30 8.96 6.56 1.84
CA PRO A 30 9.63 6.65 0.55
C PRO A 30 8.70 7.12 -0.56
N SER A 31 9.22 7.93 -1.48
CA SER A 31 8.53 8.29 -2.72
C SER A 31 8.41 7.10 -3.68
N ASP A 32 9.39 6.19 -3.66
CA ASP A 32 9.49 5.06 -4.58
C ASP A 32 9.88 3.77 -3.86
N TYR A 33 9.56 2.65 -4.50
CA TYR A 33 9.74 1.33 -3.93
C TYR A 33 10.39 0.36 -4.91
N PRO A 34 11.30 -0.52 -4.45
CA PRO A 34 11.87 -1.58 -5.27
C PRO A 34 10.93 -2.80 -5.37
N THR A 35 9.63 -2.57 -5.59
CA THR A 35 8.64 -3.64 -5.75
C THR A 35 8.46 -4.00 -7.23
N PHE A 36 7.85 -5.14 -7.50
CA PHE A 36 7.57 -5.58 -8.87
C PHE A 36 6.70 -4.59 -9.68
N LEU A 37 6.01 -3.68 -9.02
CA LEU A 37 5.19 -2.65 -9.65
C LEU A 37 6.01 -1.56 -10.36
N TYR A 38 7.28 -1.41 -9.99
CA TYR A 38 8.20 -0.42 -10.56
C TYR A 38 9.22 -1.06 -11.52
N MET A 39 9.12 -2.36 -11.76
CA MET A 39 9.96 -3.07 -12.72
C MET A 39 9.64 -2.62 -14.15
N ASN A 40 10.69 -2.39 -14.93
CA ASN A 40 10.56 -2.10 -16.35
C ASN A 40 10.66 -3.40 -17.18
N ALA A 41 10.48 -3.27 -18.50
CA ALA A 41 10.52 -4.41 -19.41
C ALA A 41 11.88 -5.15 -19.41
N ALA A 42 13.00 -4.45 -19.14
CA ALA A 42 14.30 -5.09 -19.03
C ALA A 42 14.41 -5.97 -17.78
N ASP A 43 13.91 -5.49 -16.63
CA ASP A 43 13.88 -6.26 -15.38
C ASP A 43 13.05 -7.54 -15.54
N ILE A 44 11.90 -7.44 -16.20
CA ILE A 44 11.03 -8.59 -16.48
C ILE A 44 11.72 -9.61 -17.41
N ARG A 45 12.46 -9.14 -18.41
CA ARG A 45 13.22 -10.02 -19.31
C ARG A 45 14.29 -10.83 -18.58
N LEU A 46 14.93 -10.26 -17.56
CA LEU A 46 15.93 -10.97 -16.75
C LEU A 46 15.32 -12.13 -15.95
N MET A 47 14.02 -12.08 -15.67
CA MET A 47 13.33 -13.15 -14.95
C MET A 47 12.84 -14.29 -15.88
N LYS A 48 13.11 -14.24 -17.19
CA LYS A 48 12.59 -15.22 -18.15
C LYS A 48 13.01 -16.64 -17.76
N GLY A 49 12.03 -17.55 -17.70
CA GLY A 49 12.22 -18.93 -17.26
C GLY A 49 12.07 -19.13 -15.74
N SER A 50 11.98 -18.06 -14.95
CA SER A 50 11.62 -18.14 -13.55
C SER A 50 10.10 -18.35 -13.38
N PRO A 51 9.66 -19.24 -12.46
CA PRO A 51 8.24 -19.40 -12.14
C PRO A 51 7.63 -18.13 -11.50
N VAL A 52 8.47 -17.18 -11.07
CA VAL A 52 8.01 -15.92 -10.45
C VAL A 52 7.32 -14.99 -11.45
N ILE A 53 7.62 -15.08 -12.75
CA ILE A 53 7.02 -14.19 -13.77
C ILE A 53 5.50 -14.26 -13.77
N GLU A 54 4.94 -15.47 -13.72
CA GLU A 54 3.48 -15.66 -13.74
C GLU A 54 2.83 -14.99 -12.52
N LYS A 55 3.47 -15.11 -11.35
CA LYS A 55 3.03 -14.46 -10.12
C LYS A 55 3.09 -12.93 -10.22
N ILE A 56 4.15 -12.39 -10.81
CA ILE A 56 4.28 -10.93 -11.04
C ILE A 56 3.18 -10.44 -11.97
N ALA A 57 3.00 -11.09 -13.12
CA ALA A 57 1.99 -10.70 -14.11
C ALA A 57 0.57 -10.76 -13.51
N PHE A 58 0.25 -11.85 -12.80
CA PHE A 58 -1.04 -12.01 -12.15
C PHE A 58 -1.30 -10.92 -11.10
N ASN A 59 -0.34 -10.66 -10.20
CA ASN A 59 -0.51 -9.62 -9.16
C ASN A 59 -0.61 -8.22 -9.77
N TYR A 60 0.17 -7.92 -10.81
CA TYR A 60 0.08 -6.65 -11.51
C TYR A 60 -1.31 -6.44 -12.13
N LEU A 61 -1.85 -7.45 -12.82
CA LEU A 61 -3.20 -7.41 -13.39
C LEU A 61 -4.29 -7.25 -12.32
N LEU A 62 -4.16 -7.93 -11.18
CA LEU A 62 -5.08 -7.77 -10.05
C LEU A 62 -5.07 -6.33 -9.51
N ILE A 63 -3.89 -5.72 -9.37
CA ILE A 63 -3.75 -4.35 -8.88
C ILE A 63 -4.36 -3.35 -9.87
N CYS A 64 -4.13 -3.53 -11.17
CA CYS A 64 -4.80 -2.75 -12.22
C CYS A 64 -6.34 -2.89 -12.15
N ARG A 65 -6.83 -4.11 -11.92
CA ARG A 65 -8.27 -4.36 -11.77
C ARG A 65 -8.84 -3.67 -10.53
N HIS A 66 -8.14 -3.71 -9.40
CA HIS A 66 -8.57 -3.00 -8.19
C HIS A 66 -8.62 -1.49 -8.42
N TYR A 67 -7.56 -0.92 -9.02
CA TYR A 67 -7.55 0.49 -9.39
C TYR A 67 -8.74 0.86 -10.27
N ALA A 68 -8.96 0.13 -11.37
CA ALA A 68 -10.06 0.41 -12.30
C ALA A 68 -11.42 0.32 -11.61
N TYR A 69 -11.60 -0.63 -10.70
CA TYR A 69 -12.82 -0.77 -9.90
C TYR A 69 -13.06 0.48 -9.03
N PHE A 70 -12.08 0.89 -8.23
CA PHE A 70 -12.24 2.05 -7.35
C PHE A 70 -12.32 3.36 -8.12
N TYR A 71 -11.56 3.51 -9.20
CA TYR A 71 -11.65 4.66 -10.10
C TYR A 71 -13.07 4.82 -10.67
N CYS A 72 -13.65 3.75 -11.21
CA CYS A 72 -15.03 3.77 -11.68
C CYS A 72 -16.03 4.07 -10.55
N ARG A 73 -15.78 3.55 -9.35
CA ARG A 73 -16.66 3.77 -8.18
C ARG A 73 -16.60 5.21 -7.68
N PHE A 74 -15.43 5.83 -7.65
CA PHE A 74 -15.26 7.22 -7.25
C PHE A 74 -15.81 8.20 -8.29
N LEU A 75 -15.74 7.87 -9.59
CA LEU A 75 -16.38 8.66 -10.63
C LEU A 75 -17.92 8.64 -10.58
N LYS A 76 -18.51 7.49 -10.25
CA LYS A 76 -19.98 7.28 -10.27
C LYS A 76 -20.65 7.49 -8.93
N GLY A 77 -19.90 7.45 -7.84
CA GLY A 77 -20.41 7.54 -6.48
C GLY A 77 -20.68 8.99 -6.05
N PRO A 78 -21.45 9.19 -4.97
CA PRO A 78 -21.39 10.46 -4.23
C PRO A 78 -19.93 10.74 -3.85
N LYS A 79 -19.53 12.01 -3.72
CA LYS A 79 -18.17 12.38 -3.27
C LYS A 79 -17.92 11.74 -1.90
N VAL A 80 -17.34 10.53 -1.89
CA VAL A 80 -17.08 9.74 -0.68
C VAL A 80 -16.04 10.44 0.18
N LEU A 81 -15.13 11.17 -0.48
CA LEU A 81 -14.12 12.01 0.14
C LEU A 81 -14.49 13.47 -0.17
N ASN A 82 -14.69 14.28 0.87
CA ASN A 82 -14.86 15.73 0.75
C ASN A 82 -13.52 16.43 0.48
N ILE A 83 -12.74 15.89 -0.45
CA ILE A 83 -11.42 16.41 -0.79
C ILE A 83 -11.57 17.26 -2.05
N PRO A 84 -11.27 18.58 -1.98
CA PRO A 84 -11.30 19.45 -3.15
C PRO A 84 -10.36 18.92 -4.23
N ASN A 85 -10.81 18.89 -5.50
CA ASN A 85 -10.00 18.48 -6.64
C ASN A 85 -9.38 17.07 -6.53
N PHE A 86 -10.07 16.14 -5.86
CA PHE A 86 -9.64 14.74 -5.77
C PHE A 86 -9.49 14.12 -7.17
N ILE A 87 -8.25 13.81 -7.54
CA ILE A 87 -7.90 13.05 -8.74
C ILE A 87 -7.24 11.75 -8.28
N PHE A 88 -7.96 10.64 -8.41
CA PHE A 88 -7.43 9.33 -8.06
C PHE A 88 -6.52 8.79 -9.16
N CYS A 89 -5.21 8.95 -8.99
CA CYS A 89 -4.23 8.51 -9.99
C CYS A 89 -3.76 7.07 -9.76
N PHE A 90 -3.37 6.39 -10.83
CA PHE A 90 -2.82 5.04 -10.73
C PHE A 90 -1.47 5.03 -9.99
N ASP A 91 -0.64 6.05 -10.18
CA ASP A 91 0.65 6.15 -9.51
C ASP A 91 0.50 6.29 -7.99
N ASP A 92 -0.47 7.06 -7.51
CA ASP A 92 -0.78 7.16 -6.07
C ASP A 92 -1.25 5.80 -5.53
N TYR A 93 -2.10 5.10 -6.28
CA TYR A 93 -2.56 3.75 -5.89
C TYR A 93 -1.41 2.74 -5.86
N LYS A 94 -0.51 2.79 -6.85
CA LYS A 94 0.70 1.96 -6.95
C LYS A 94 1.65 2.22 -5.78
N TRP A 95 1.83 3.48 -5.40
CA TRP A 95 2.58 3.90 -4.22
C TRP A 95 1.94 3.34 -2.95
N ALA A 96 0.64 3.54 -2.74
CA ALA A 96 -0.07 3.06 -1.55
C ALA A 96 0.00 1.52 -1.40
N VAL A 97 -0.20 0.79 -2.50
CA VAL A 97 -0.06 -0.68 -2.51
C VAL A 97 1.36 -1.10 -2.14
N SER A 98 2.38 -0.40 -2.65
CA SER A 98 3.78 -0.70 -2.33
C SER A 98 4.13 -0.39 -0.88
N THR A 99 3.63 0.72 -0.35
CA THR A 99 3.73 1.06 1.08
C THR A 99 3.11 -0.04 1.95
N VAL A 100 1.85 -0.38 1.71
CA VAL A 100 1.13 -1.37 2.52
C VAL A 100 1.75 -2.76 2.39
N MET A 101 2.16 -3.18 1.20
CA MET A 101 2.79 -4.48 0.97
C MET A 101 4.15 -4.61 1.68
N SER A 102 4.90 -3.52 1.83
CA SER A 102 6.24 -3.55 2.42
C SER A 102 6.28 -3.26 3.92
N ARG A 103 5.27 -2.57 4.47
CA ARG A 103 5.27 -2.07 5.86
C ARG A 103 4.08 -2.46 6.72
N SER A 104 3.06 -3.13 6.17
CA SER A 104 1.90 -3.52 6.99
C SER A 104 2.24 -4.62 7.99
N ASN A 105 1.62 -4.50 9.16
CA ASN A 105 1.72 -5.44 10.25
C ASN A 105 0.33 -5.80 10.75
N TYR A 106 0.22 -6.95 11.41
CA TYR A 106 -1.00 -7.35 12.10
C TYR A 106 -0.85 -7.12 13.60
N ILE A 107 -1.75 -6.35 14.18
CA ILE A 107 -1.85 -6.17 15.64
C ILE A 107 -3.15 -6.79 16.17
N PRO A 108 -3.19 -7.22 17.44
CA PRO A 108 -4.43 -7.67 18.07
C PRO A 108 -5.47 -6.56 18.05
N HIS A 109 -6.71 -6.91 17.72
CA HIS A 109 -7.84 -6.02 17.87
C HIS A 109 -8.24 -5.92 19.35
N PHE A 110 -8.90 -4.82 19.75
CA PHE A 110 -9.33 -4.58 21.15
C PHE A 110 -10.26 -5.67 21.70
N ASN A 111 -10.94 -6.41 20.83
CA ASN A 111 -11.77 -7.55 21.25
C ASN A 111 -10.97 -8.81 21.63
N GLY A 112 -9.64 -8.80 21.46
CA GLY A 112 -8.74 -9.88 21.81
C GLY A 112 -8.84 -11.14 20.93
N ARG A 113 -9.68 -11.13 19.90
CA ARG A 113 -9.94 -12.30 19.03
C ARG A 113 -9.46 -12.07 17.60
N ASP A 114 -9.74 -10.87 17.08
CA ASP A 114 -9.41 -10.52 15.71
C ASP A 114 -8.05 -9.84 15.63
N LYS A 115 -7.49 -9.79 14.42
CA LYS A 115 -6.30 -9.00 14.11
C LYS A 115 -6.69 -7.91 13.14
N ILE A 116 -6.03 -6.77 13.23
CA ILE A 116 -6.18 -5.68 12.27
C ILE A 116 -4.85 -5.43 11.57
N MET A 117 -4.92 -5.17 10.27
CA MET A 117 -3.77 -4.74 9.49
C MET A 117 -3.57 -3.23 9.68
N CYS A 118 -2.36 -2.82 10.04
CA CYS A 118 -2.01 -1.41 10.24
C CYS A 118 -0.59 -1.10 9.75
N LEU A 119 -0.29 0.20 9.67
CA LEU A 119 1.06 0.73 9.59
C LEU A 119 1.48 1.19 10.99
N ILE A 120 2.76 1.05 11.34
CA ILE A 120 3.27 1.39 12.67
C ILE A 120 4.36 2.46 12.49
N PRO A 121 3.99 3.75 12.56
CA PRO A 121 4.93 4.85 12.37
C PRO A 121 6.17 4.72 13.25
N VAL A 122 7.31 5.20 12.75
CA VAL A 122 8.65 5.12 13.38
C VAL A 122 9.20 3.70 13.41
N TRP A 123 8.43 2.71 13.87
CA TRP A 123 8.90 1.33 13.99
C TRP A 123 9.16 0.68 12.63
N ASP A 124 8.32 0.97 11.64
CA ASP A 124 8.45 0.48 10.27
C ASP A 124 9.57 1.14 9.43
N MET A 125 10.36 2.03 10.05
CA MET A 125 11.61 2.56 9.49
C MET A 125 12.82 1.67 9.81
N ILE A 126 12.66 0.68 10.69
CA ILE A 126 13.73 -0.25 11.05
C ILE A 126 13.88 -1.29 9.93
N ASN A 127 15.08 -1.38 9.37
CA ASN A 127 15.38 -2.34 8.30
C ASN A 127 15.55 -3.77 8.81
N HIS A 128 15.33 -4.73 7.92
CA HIS A 128 15.55 -6.14 8.20
C HIS A 128 17.05 -6.46 8.41
N LYS A 129 17.32 -7.29 9.42
CA LYS A 129 18.58 -8.03 9.58
C LYS A 129 18.26 -9.44 10.02
N SER A 130 18.93 -10.43 9.43
CA SER A 130 18.72 -11.84 9.74
C SER A 130 18.92 -12.11 11.24
N SER A 131 17.83 -12.47 11.93
CA SER A 131 17.76 -12.71 13.37
C SER A 131 16.37 -13.28 13.73
N HIS A 132 16.07 -13.40 15.02
CA HIS A 132 14.76 -13.81 15.51
C HIS A 132 13.89 -12.59 15.82
N VAL A 133 12.56 -12.75 15.76
CA VAL A 133 11.62 -11.72 16.23
C VAL A 133 11.85 -11.50 17.73
N THR A 134 12.06 -10.25 18.12
CA THR A 134 12.27 -9.89 19.52
C THR A 134 10.94 -9.92 20.27
N HIS A 135 10.84 -10.81 21.26
CA HIS A 135 9.74 -10.83 22.21
C HIS A 135 10.12 -10.00 23.44
N THR A 136 9.23 -9.14 23.92
CA THR A 136 9.37 -8.55 25.25
C THR A 136 9.22 -9.67 26.29
N MET A 137 10.21 -9.81 27.16
CA MET A 137 10.14 -10.67 28.36
C MET A 137 9.08 -10.15 29.34
#